data_AF-A7GVQ9-F1
#
_entry.id   AF-A7GVQ9-F1
#
_cell.length_a   1.000
_cell.length_b   1.000
_cell.length_c   1.000
_cell.angle_alpha   90.00
_cell.angle_beta   90.00
_cell.angle_gamma   90.00
#
_symmetry.space_group_name_H-M   'P 1'
#
loop_
_entity.id
_entity.type
_entity.pdbx_description
1 polymer ?
#
loop_
_entity_poly.entity_id
_entity_poly.type
_entity_poly.pdbx_seq_one_letter_code
_entity_poly.pdbx_strand_id
1 'polypeptide(L)' 'MIGSKRVKRQIEASVQAFESCNRFLAHLDDKYDFNEEEKEDLQKLQYQLKVLQKNLGRMKQDSML' A
#
# COMPACT_ATOMS: atom_id res chain seq x y z
N MET A 1 21.02 -5.10 17.86
CA MET A 1 20.32 -3.83 17.56
C MET A 1 18.81 -3.99 17.73
N ILE A 2 18.24 -3.46 18.82
CA ILE A 2 16.78 -3.46 19.08
C ILE A 2 16.03 -2.59 18.05
N GLY A 3 16.67 -1.54 17.52
CA GLY A 3 16.09 -0.64 16.51
C GLY A 3 15.71 -1.32 15.19
N SER A 4 16.55 -2.24 14.69
CA SER A 4 16.30 -2.94 13.42
C SER A 4 15.03 -3.82 13.47
N LYS A 5 14.76 -4.50 14.60
CA LYS A 5 13.55 -5.32 14.76
C LYS A 5 12.26 -4.48 14.80
N ARG A 6 12.30 -3.32 15.46
CA ARG A 6 11.14 -2.40 15.53
C ARG A 6 10.82 -1.81 14.16
N VAL A 7 11.85 -1.36 13.43
CA VAL A 7 11.70 -0.82 12.07
C VAL A 7 11.14 -1.88 11.12
N LYS A 8 11.62 -3.12 11.17
CA LYS A 8 11.08 -4.22 10.34
C LYS A 8 9.60 -4.48 10.57
N ARG A 9 9.15 -4.50 11.84
CA ARG A 9 7.72 -4.65 12.17
C ARG A 9 6.87 -3.48 11.69
N GLN A 10 7.39 -2.25 11.76
CA GLN A 10 6.68 -1.08 11.25
C GLN A 10 6.53 -1.15 9.72
N ILE A 11 7.58 -1.57 9.00
CA ILE A 11 7.51 -1.76 7.55
C ILE A 11 6.48 -2.83 7.20
N GLU A 12 6.47 -3.97 7.90
CA GLU A 12 5.48 -5.03 7.68
C GLU A 12 4.04 -4.58 7.96
N ALA A 13 3.82 -3.86 9.06
CA ALA A 13 2.51 -3.30 9.38
C ALA A 13 2.02 -2.32 8.32
N SER A 14 2.90 -1.45 7.81
CA SER A 14 2.56 -0.52 6.73
C SER A 14 2.23 -1.23 5.42
N VAL A 15 2.98 -2.29 5.06
CA VAL A 15 2.69 -3.10 3.87
C VAL A 15 1.30 -3.75 3.98
N GLN A 16 0.96 -4.33 5.13
CA GLN A 16 -0.35 -4.93 5.37
C GLN A 16 -1.48 -3.89 5.30
N ALA A 17 -1.25 -2.69 5.87
CA ALA A 17 -2.21 -1.59 5.79
C ALA A 17 -2.46 -1.19 4.33
N PHE A 18 -1.42 -1.07 3.50
CA PHE A 18 -1.56 -0.74 2.08
C PHE A 18 -2.31 -1.82 1.29
N GLU A 19 -2.06 -3.10 1.56
CA GLU A 19 -2.83 -4.20 0.96
C GLU A 19 -4.31 -4.17 1.37
N SER A 20 -4.60 -3.80 2.61
CA SER A 20 -5.97 -3.62 3.08
C SER A 20 -6.66 -2.44 2.37
N CYS A 21 -5.97 -1.31 2.23
CA CYS A 21 -6.49 -0.16 1.48
C CYS A 21 -6.77 -0.52 0.02
N ASN A 22 -5.85 -1.20 -0.67
CA ASN A 22 -6.06 -1.61 -2.06
C ASN A 22 -7.28 -2.54 -2.22
N ARG A 23 -7.46 -3.50 -1.31
CA ARG A 23 -8.64 -4.38 -1.32
C ARG A 23 -9.93 -3.60 -1.08
N PHE A 24 -9.90 -2.62 -0.18
CA PHE A 24 -11.05 -1.76 0.09
C PHE A 24 -11.40 -0.88 -1.11
N LEU A 25 -10.41 -0.26 -1.77
CA LEU A 25 -10.63 0.53 -2.98
C LEU A 25 -11.20 -0.32 -4.12
N ALA A 26 -10.71 -1.56 -4.29
CA ALA A 26 -11.28 -2.50 -5.28
C ALA A 26 -12.73 -2.89 -4.94
N HIS A 27 -13.04 -3.07 -3.66
CA HIS A 27 -14.43 -3.31 -3.23
C HIS A 27 -15.33 -2.09 -3.48
N LEU A 28 -14.83 -0.88 -3.25
CA LEU A 28 -15.58 0.33 -3.55
C LEU A 28 -15.87 0.43 -5.05
N ASP A 29 -14.86 0.20 -5.90
CA ASP A 29 -14.97 0.25 -7.36
C ASP A 29 -16.01 -0.75 -7.90
N ASP A 30 -16.12 -1.93 -7.29
CA ASP A 30 -17.13 -2.95 -7.63
C ASP A 30 -18.53 -2.61 -7.10
N LYS A 31 -18.61 -1.98 -5.91
CA LYS A 31 -19.88 -1.74 -5.21
C LYS A 31 -20.61 -0.48 -5.67
N TYR A 32 -19.88 0.54 -6.11
CA TYR A 32 -20.43 1.85 -6.45
C TYR A 32 -20.19 2.17 -7.92
N ASP A 33 -21.19 2.78 -8.56
CA ASP A 33 -21.05 3.26 -9.93
C ASP A 33 -20.42 4.65 -9.94
N PHE A 34 -19.10 4.67 -9.87
CA PHE A 34 -18.32 5.89 -9.95
C PHE A 34 -18.35 6.49 -11.35
N ASN A 35 -18.38 7.82 -11.41
CA ASN A 35 -18.18 8.55 -12.65
C ASN A 35 -16.71 8.44 -13.15
N GLU A 36 -16.43 8.94 -14.36
CA GLU A 36 -15.10 8.81 -14.96
C GLU A 36 -13.99 9.48 -14.14
N GLU A 37 -14.25 10.66 -13.56
CA GLU A 37 -13.29 11.40 -12.74
C GLU A 37 -13.00 10.64 -11.43
N GLU A 38 -14.04 10.15 -10.76
CA GLU A 38 -13.92 9.34 -9.55
C GLU A 38 -13.16 8.02 -9.81
N LYS A 39 -13.37 7.37 -10.96
CA LYS A 39 -12.62 6.18 -11.37
C LYS A 39 -11.15 6.49 -11.62
N GLU A 40 -10.85 7.62 -12.25
CA GLU A 40 -9.47 8.05 -12.49
C GLU A 40 -8.74 8.32 -11.16
N ASP A 41 -9.42 8.96 -10.20
CA ASP A 41 -8.88 9.22 -8.86
C ASP A 41 -8.67 7.93 -8.06
N LEU A 42 -9.60 6.98 -8.12
CA LEU A 42 -9.45 5.64 -7.55
C LEU A 42 -8.24 4.92 -8.12
N GLN A 43 -8.05 4.95 -9.44
CA GLN A 43 -6.90 4.33 -10.10
C GLN A 43 -5.58 5.01 -9.70
N LYS A 44 -5.53 6.33 -9.62
CA LYS A 44 -4.37 7.09 -9.13
C LYS A 44 -4.02 6.70 -7.70
N LEU A 45 -5.01 6.61 -6.81
CA LEU A 45 -4.84 6.19 -5.42
C LEU A 45 -4.28 4.76 -5.32
N GLN A 46 -4.87 3.81 -6.04
CA GLN A 46 -4.38 2.43 -6.09
C GLN A 46 -2.94 2.35 -6.62
N TYR A 47 -2.61 3.14 -7.65
CA TYR A 47 -1.25 3.22 -8.18
C TYR A 47 -0.26 3.74 -7.14
N GLN A 48 -0.58 4.84 -6.46
CA GLN A 48 0.28 5.40 -5.41
C GLN A 48 0.49 4.39 -4.25
N LEU A 49 -0.56 3.71 -3.81
CA LEU A 49 -0.45 2.67 -2.77
C LEU A 49 0.46 1.52 -3.21
N LYS A 50 0.36 1.05 -4.46
CA LYS A 50 1.26 0.02 -5.01
C LYS A 50 2.71 0.49 -5.07
N VAL A 51 2.97 1.75 -5.45
CA VAL A 51 4.31 2.34 -5.46
C VAL A 51 4.90 2.40 -4.05
N LEU A 52 4.12 2.87 -3.07
CA LEU A 52 4.54 2.94 -1.68
C LEU A 52 4.83 1.54 -1.10
N GLN A 53 3.98 0.56 -1.39
CA GLN A 53 4.20 -0.83 -1.01
C GLN A 53 5.50 -1.40 -1.60
N LYS A 54 5.76 -1.14 -2.88
CA LYS A 54 6.99 -1.58 -3.56
C LYS A 54 8.23 -0.92 -2.97
N ASN A 55 8.17 0.37 -2.68
CA ASN A 55 9.29 1.12 -2.08
C ASN A 55 9.60 0.63 -0.66
N LEU A 56 8.57 0.40 0.16
CA LEU A 56 8.75 -0.20 1.48
C LEU A 56 9.29 -1.64 1.41
N GLY A 57 8.84 -2.43 0.43
CA GLY A 57 9.37 -3.78 0.18
C GLY A 57 10.86 -3.77 -0.16
N ARG A 58 11.31 -2.81 -0.97
CA ARG A 58 12.74 -2.59 -1.27
C ARG A 58 13.51 -2.18 -0.02
N MET A 59 13.01 -1.23 0.76
CA MET A 59 13.64 -0.83 2.03
C MET A 59 13.76 -2.00 3.02
N LYS A 60 12.80 -2.94 3.01
CA LYS A 60 12.88 -4.18 3.80
C LYS A 60 14.04 -5.08 3.32
N GLN A 61 14.24 -5.22 2.01
CA GLN A 61 15.33 -6.01 1.44
C GLN A 61 16.69 -5.35 1.69
N ASP A 62 16.80 -4.04 1.50
CA ASP A 62 18.05 -3.28 1.71
C ASP A 62 18.46 -3.26 3.19
N SER A 63 17.50 -3.30 4.13
CA SER A 63 17.76 -3.41 5.57
C SER A 63 18.02 -4.84 6.08
N MET A 64 18.08 -5.81 5.17
CA MET A 64 18.49 -7.20 5.45
C MET A 64 19.91 -7.52 4.97
N LEU A 65 20.52 -6.65 4.15
CA LEU A 65 21.96 -6.61 3.86
C LEU A 65 22.71 -5.82 4.95
#